data_AF-A0A935SK14-F1
#
_entry.id   AF-A0A935SK14-F1
#
_cell.length_a   1.000
_cell.length_b   1.000
_cell.length_c   1.000
_cell.angle_alpha   90.00
_cell.angle_beta   90.00
_cell.angle_gamma   90.00
#
_symmetry.space_group_name_H-M   'P 1'
#
loop_
_entity.id
_entity.type
_entity.pdbx_description
1 polymer ?
#
loop_
_entity_poly.entity_id
_entity_poly.type
_entity_poly.pdbx_seq_one_letter_code
_entity_poly.pdbx_strand_id
1 'polypeptide(L)'
;MLILKQVRNLSDQSVVEQWAENAYYQYFGGEKLFSVKPPCVATELVEFRKRIGEAGAELIFKESIRINGKDADDDNLSGDTTVQGKKYHLSNR
;
A
#
# COMPACT_ATOMS: atom_id res chain seq x y z
N MET A 1 -3.60 3.24 -0.37
CA MET A 1 -3.88 1.80 -0.14
C MET A 1 -2.64 0.90 -0.22
N LEU A 2 -1.80 0.99 -1.26
CA LEU A 2 -0.62 0.10 -1.41
C LEU A 2 0.41 0.21 -0.27
N ILE A 3 0.66 1.42 0.24
CA ILE A 3 1.56 1.63 1.37
C ILE A 3 1.01 0.98 2.64
N LEU A 4 -0.29 1.18 2.92
CA LEU A 4 -0.96 0.60 4.08
C LEU A 4 -0.92 -0.93 4.06
N LYS A 5 -1.13 -1.53 2.88
CA LYS A 5 -0.97 -2.96 2.64
C LYS A 5 0.43 -3.44 3.03
N GLN A 6 1.47 -2.71 2.65
CA GLN A 6 2.87 -3.08 2.94
C GLN A 6 3.20 -2.94 4.43
N VAL A 7 2.85 -1.81 5.05
CA VAL A 7 3.12 -1.53 6.47
C VAL A 7 2.41 -2.54 7.39
N ARG A 8 1.21 -3.00 7.00
CA ARG A 8 0.40 -3.95 7.77
C ARG A 8 0.52 -5.40 7.29
N ASN A 9 1.34 -5.66 6.27
CA ASN A 9 1.50 -6.97 5.63
C ASN A 9 0.16 -7.64 5.20
N LEU A 10 -0.79 -6.86 4.68
CA LEU A 10 -2.14 -7.32 4.33
C LEU A 10 -2.25 -7.87 2.90
N SER A 11 -3.25 -8.73 2.67
CA SER A 11 -3.67 -9.11 1.31
C SER A 11 -4.48 -7.97 0.65
N ASP A 12 -4.66 -8.01 -0.67
CA ASP A 12 -5.46 -6.99 -1.39
C ASP A 12 -6.93 -7.05 -1.02
N GLN A 13 -7.43 -8.25 -0.76
CA GLN A 13 -8.79 -8.44 -0.29
C GLN A 13 -8.95 -7.90 1.13
N SER A 14 -8.04 -8.27 2.04
CA SER A 14 -8.10 -7.84 3.44
C SER A 14 -7.95 -6.34 3.60
N VAL A 15 -7.14 -5.65 2.77
CA VAL A 15 -7.02 -4.19 2.86
C VAL A 15 -8.30 -3.48 2.40
N VAL A 16 -9.01 -4.02 1.40
CA VAL A 16 -10.29 -3.47 0.92
C VAL A 16 -11.41 -3.69 1.93
N GLU A 17 -11.50 -4.89 2.51
CA GLU A 17 -12.47 -5.23 3.55
C GLU A 17 -12.26 -4.35 4.79
N GLN A 18 -11.03 -4.29 5.31
CA GLN A 18 -10.73 -3.48 6.50
C GLN A 18 -10.86 -1.97 6.25
N TRP A 19 -10.75 -1.50 5.01
CA TRP A 19 -10.90 -0.06 4.72
C TRP A 19 -12.31 0.43 5.04
N ALA A 20 -13.35 -0.33 4.68
CA ALA A 20 -14.73 0.04 4.93
C ALA A 20 -15.07 0.07 6.44
N GLU A 21 -14.35 -0.71 7.24
CA GLU A 21 -14.57 -0.85 8.68
C GLU A 21 -13.65 0.02 9.54
N ASN A 22 -12.57 0.58 8.97
CA ASN A 22 -11.53 1.27 9.72
C ASN A 22 -11.37 2.73 9.28
N ALA A 23 -11.84 3.67 10.11
CA ALA A 23 -11.72 5.10 9.85
C ALA A 23 -10.27 5.59 9.70
N TYR A 24 -9.28 4.95 10.35
CA TYR A 24 -7.87 5.28 10.15
C TYR A 24 -7.39 4.92 8.76
N TYR A 25 -7.91 3.84 8.17
CA TYR A 25 -7.54 3.40 6.83
C TYR A 25 -8.14 4.34 5.77
N GLN A 26 -9.34 4.83 6.02
CA GLN A 26 -10.01 5.83 5.20
C GLN A 26 -9.26 7.15 5.23
N TYR A 27 -8.95 7.64 6.43
CA TYR A 27 -8.17 8.85 6.63
C TYR A 27 -6.79 8.77 5.96
N PHE A 28 -6.06 7.68 6.16
CA PHE A 28 -4.77 7.44 5.48
C PHE A 28 -4.92 7.37 3.95
N GLY A 29 -6.06 6.88 3.46
CA GLY A 29 -6.42 6.86 2.05
C GLY A 29 -6.77 8.24 1.47
N GLY A 30 -6.90 9.27 2.30
CA GLY A 30 -7.26 10.63 1.91
C GLY A 30 -8.75 10.96 2.02
N GLU A 31 -9.56 10.07 2.62
CA GLU A 31 -10.97 10.35 2.84
C GLU A 31 -11.18 11.38 3.95
N LYS A 32 -12.12 12.29 3.71
CA LYS A 32 -12.50 13.35 4.66
C LYS A 32 -13.70 12.96 5.52
N LEU A 33 -14.51 12.03 5.02
CA LEU A 33 -15.74 11.57 5.68
C LEU A 33 -15.72 10.05 5.72
N PHE A 34 -16.31 9.50 6.78
CA PHE A 34 -16.40 8.06 6.93
C PHE A 34 -17.37 7.45 5.91
N SER A 35 -16.94 6.42 5.20
CA SER A 35 -17.72 5.66 4.23
C SER A 35 -17.72 4.18 4.59
N VAL A 36 -18.90 3.58 4.66
CA VAL A 36 -19.07 2.12 4.87
C VAL A 36 -18.91 1.31 3.58
N LYS A 37 -18.74 1.97 2.43
CA LYS A 37 -18.56 1.29 1.15
C LYS A 37 -17.08 1.01 0.92
N PRO A 38 -16.72 -0.16 0.35
CA PRO A 38 -15.34 -0.42 -0.03
C PRO A 38 -14.85 0.62 -1.04
N PRO A 39 -13.54 0.96 -1.03
CA PRO A 39 -13.00 2.03 -1.88
C PRO A 39 -12.92 1.62 -3.36
N CYS A 40 -12.78 0.32 -3.62
CA CYS A 40 -12.68 -0.29 -4.94
C CYS A 40 -12.90 -1.80 -4.81
N VAL A 41 -13.04 -2.51 -5.94
CA VAL A 41 -13.07 -3.98 -5.92
C VAL A 41 -11.64 -4.49 -5.78
N ALA A 42 -11.42 -5.54 -4.98
CA ALA A 42 -10.07 -6.09 -4.75
C ALA A 42 -9.33 -6.49 -6.05
N THR A 43 -10.07 -6.90 -7.08
CA THR A 43 -9.52 -7.20 -8.41
C THR A 43 -8.91 -5.97 -9.09
N GLU A 44 -9.49 -4.78 -8.90
CA GLU A 44 -8.96 -3.53 -9.46
C GLU A 44 -7.61 -3.18 -8.84
N LEU A 45 -7.41 -3.41 -7.53
CA LEU A 45 -6.11 -3.24 -6.88
C LEU A 45 -5.06 -4.22 -7.42
N VAL A 46 -5.47 -5.45 -7.71
CA VAL A 46 -4.58 -6.46 -8.30
C VAL A 46 -4.15 -6.04 -9.70
N GLU A 47 -5.09 -5.64 -10.55
CA GLU A 47 -4.82 -5.18 -11.91
C GLU A 47 -4.00 -3.87 -11.93
N PHE A 48 -4.31 -2.93 -11.03
CA PHE A 48 -3.52 -1.71 -10.87
C PHE A 48 -2.06 -2.02 -10.57
N ARG A 49 -1.80 -2.93 -9.63
CA ARG A 49 -0.43 -3.32 -9.27
C ARG A 49 0.27 -4.05 -10.40
N LYS A 50 -0.41 -4.94 -11.13
CA LYS A 50 0.16 -5.59 -12.32
C LYS A 50 0.54 -4.56 -13.38
N ARG A 51 -0.29 -3.53 -13.57
CA ARG A 51 -0.07 -2.47 -14.55
C ARG A 51 1.12 -1.57 -14.23
N ILE A 52 1.29 -1.19 -12.95
CA ILE A 52 2.43 -0.36 -12.54
C ILE A 52 3.72 -1.16 -12.35
N GLY A 53 3.61 -2.47 -12.14
CA GLY A 53 4.73 -3.37 -11.89
C GLY A 53 5.50 -3.04 -10.61
N GLU A 54 6.63 -3.72 -10.43
CA GLU A 54 7.50 -3.52 -9.26
C GLU A 54 8.10 -2.10 -9.25
N ALA A 55 8.62 -1.63 -10.39
CA ALA A 55 9.19 -0.29 -10.50
C ALA A 55 8.18 0.82 -10.15
N GLY A 56 6.91 0.70 -10.56
CA GLY A 56 5.88 1.66 -10.20
C GLY A 56 5.52 1.61 -8.72
N ALA A 57 5.51 0.42 -8.11
CA ALA A 57 5.30 0.26 -6.68
C ALA A 57 6.45 0.87 -5.86
N GLU A 58 7.70 0.67 -6.29
CA GLU A 58 8.89 1.28 -5.68
C GLU A 58 8.86 2.80 -5.76
N LEU A 59 8.45 3.37 -6.91
CA LEU A 59 8.29 4.81 -7.06
C LEU A 59 7.25 5.38 -6.09
N ILE A 60 6.10 4.72 -5.94
CA ILE A 60 5.06 5.12 -4.97
C ILE A 60 5.62 5.06 -3.54
N PHE A 61 6.39 4.03 -3.21
CA PHE A 61 6.99 3.89 -1.89
C PHE A 61 8.04 4.97 -1.63
N LYS A 62 8.95 5.21 -2.58
CA LYS A 62 9.94 6.29 -2.50
C LYS A 62 9.28 7.66 -2.35
N GLU A 63 8.21 7.90 -3.08
CA GLU A 63 7.44 9.13 -2.99
C GLU A 63 6.79 9.29 -1.61
N SER A 64 6.26 8.20 -1.05
CA SER A 64 5.68 8.22 0.29
C SER A 64 6.72 8.58 1.36
N ILE A 65 7.94 8.03 1.25
CA ILE A 65 9.06 8.39 2.13
C ILE A 65 9.45 9.84 1.91
N ARG A 66 9.50 10.35 0.67
CA ARG A 66 9.85 11.75 0.41
C ARG A 66 8.84 12.73 1.03
N ILE A 67 7.55 12.42 0.94
CA ILE A 67 6.49 13.26 1.49
C ILE A 67 6.52 13.23 3.03
N ASN A 68 6.68 12.05 3.63
CA ASN A 68 6.81 11.91 5.09
C ASN A 68 8.18 12.32 5.64
N GLY A 69 9.21 12.31 4.80
CA GLY A 69 10.60 12.56 5.14
C GLY A 69 10.98 14.04 5.11
N LYS A 70 10.06 14.93 4.76
CA LYS A 70 10.21 16.36 5.09
C LYS A 70 10.17 16.64 6.60
N ASP A 71 9.76 15.65 7.40
CA ASP A 71 9.91 15.63 8.86
C ASP A 71 11.21 14.92 9.31
N ALA A 72 12.07 14.47 8.38
CA ALA A 72 13.25 13.65 8.63
C ALA A 72 14.53 14.34 8.15
N ASP A 73 14.83 15.51 8.72
CA ASP A 73 16.14 16.15 8.65
C ASP A 73 17.16 15.37 9.51
N ASP A 74 17.31 14.07 9.26
CA ASP A 74 18.17 13.17 10.04
C ASP A 74 19.03 12.31 9.10
N ASP A 75 20.34 12.60 9.13
CA ASP A 75 21.41 12.11 8.25
C ASP A 75 21.78 10.63 8.49
N ASN A 76 20.86 9.83 9.04
CA ASN A 76 21.11 8.45 9.49
C ASN A 76 20.07 7.42 9.04
N LEU A 77 19.21 7.73 8.06
CA LEU A 77 18.34 6.71 7.48
C LEU A 77 19.13 5.81 6.50
N SER A 78 19.96 4.92 7.07
CA SER A 78 20.41 3.71 6.39
C SER A 78 19.17 2.92 5.98
N GLY A 79 18.85 2.97 4.68
CA GLY A 79 17.70 2.31 4.08
C GLY A 79 17.85 0.79 4.04
N ASP A 80 17.93 0.14 5.19
CA ASP A 80 17.73 -1.31 5.32
C ASP A 80 16.22 -1.61 5.40
N THR A 81 15.51 -1.33 4.31
CA THR A 81 14.16 -1.86 4.13
C THR A 81 14.30 -3.19 3.41
N THR A 82 14.42 -4.28 4.17
CA THR A 82 14.36 -5.64 3.59
C THR A 82 13.06 -5.80 2.83
N VAL A 83 13.14 -5.73 1.49
CA VAL A 83 12.05 -6.06 0.58
C VAL A 83 11.79 -7.56 0.77
N GLN A 84 10.78 -7.91 1.56
CA GLN A 84 10.30 -9.28 1.61
C GLN A 84 9.67 -9.62 0.25
N GLY A 85 10.48 -10.27 -0.60
CA GLY A 85 10.02 -10.84 -1.86
C GLY A 85 8.96 -11.92 -1.59
N LYS A 86 7.68 -11.55 -1.67
CA LYS A 86 6.60 -12.53 -1.78
C LYS A 86 6.65 -13.12 -3.19
N LYS A 87 7.24 -14.32 -3.30
CA LYS A 87 7.15 -15.15 -4.51
C LYS A 87 5.69 -15.46 -4.79
N TYR A 88 5.10 -14.78 -5.77
CA TYR A 88 3.84 -15.19 -6.37
C TYR A 88 4.10 -16.50 -7.14
N HIS A 89 3.86 -17.63 -6.48
CA HIS A 89 3.73 -18.92 -7.16
C HIS A 89 2.46 -18.87 -8.00
N LEU A 90 2.61 -18.62 -9.30
CA LEU A 90 1.60 -19.02 -10.28
C LEU A 90 1.62 -20.55 -10.34
N SER A 91 0.72 -21.20 -9.60
CA SER A 91 0.33 -22.57 -9.93
C SER A 91 -0.80 -22.50 -10.95
N ASN A 92 -0.43 -22.55 -12.22
CA ASN A 92 -1.34 -22.95 -13.28
C ASN A 92 -1.51 -24.47 -13.20
N ARG A 93 -2.63 -24.95 -12.67
CA ARG A 93 -3.17 -26.28 -13.00
C ARG A 93 -4.66 -26.33 -12.71
#